data_AF-A0A2H6JT30-F1
#
_entry.id   AF-A0A2H6JT30-F1
#
_cell.length_a   1.000
_cell.length_b   1.000
_cell.length_c   1.000
_cell.angle_alpha   90.00
_cell.angle_beta   90.00
_cell.angle_gamma   90.00
#
_symmetry.space_group_name_H-M   'P 1'
#
loop_
_entity.id
_entity.type
_entity.pdbx_description
1 polymer ?
#
loop_
_entity_poly.entity_id
_entity_poly.type
_entity_poly.pdbx_seq_one_letter_code
_entity_poly.pdbx_strand_id
1 'polypeptide(L)' 'MAGVNIPYININLPTKAQFRAKMREWYRVMKLARKPRRNEFINVAKITGLGILVVGFLGFIIKLVSYYATLIVK' A
#
# COMPACT_ATOMS: atom_id res chain seq x y z
N MET A 1 31.51 -14.70 -27.10
CA MET A 1 30.24 -14.36 -27.78
C MET A 1 29.30 -15.53 -27.60
N ALA A 2 28.27 -15.38 -26.79
CA ALA A 2 27.13 -16.29 -26.76
C ALA A 2 25.91 -15.40 -26.58
N GLY A 3 25.24 -15.10 -27.69
CA GLY A 3 23.97 -14.40 -27.66
C GLY A 3 22.95 -15.31 -26.99
N VAL A 4 22.33 -14.81 -25.93
CA VAL A 4 21.12 -15.40 -25.36
C VAL A 4 20.06 -14.32 -25.44
N ASN A 5 19.27 -14.36 -26.51
CA ASN A 5 18.02 -13.66 -26.63
C ASN A 5 16.95 -14.55 -25.97
N ILE A 6 16.59 -14.25 -24.72
CA ILE A 6 15.35 -14.76 -24.13
C ILE A 6 14.54 -13.57 -23.61
N PRO A 7 13.42 -13.26 -24.27
CA PRO A 7 12.42 -12.30 -23.83
C PRO A 7 11.69 -12.86 -22.59
N TYR A 8 11.20 -11.95 -21.72
CA TYR A 8 10.43 -12.23 -20.49
C TYR A 8 11.10 -13.14 -19.43
N ILE A 9 11.76 -12.48 -18.45
CA ILE A 9 12.09 -12.96 -17.09
C ILE A 9 13.22 -14.02 -16.98
N ASN A 10 14.42 -13.56 -16.61
CA ASN A 10 15.53 -14.36 -16.07
C ASN A 10 15.59 -14.18 -14.55
N ILE A 11 15.44 -15.27 -13.78
CA ILE A 11 15.67 -15.27 -12.34
C ILE A 11 16.98 -16.02 -12.08
N ASN A 12 18.08 -15.28 -11.92
CA ASN A 12 19.32 -15.78 -11.35
C ASN A 12 19.55 -15.13 -9.97
N LEU A 13 19.88 -15.93 -8.96
CA LEU A 13 20.05 -15.53 -7.56
C LEU A 13 21.47 -14.96 -7.28
N PRO A 14 21.72 -14.35 -6.10
CA PRO A 14 22.27 -13.01 -5.98
C PRO A 14 23.81 -12.97 -6.03
N THR A 15 24.35 -12.66 -7.21
CA THR A 15 25.64 -11.97 -7.28
C THR A 15 25.43 -10.52 -6.83
N LYS A 16 26.36 -9.91 -6.07
CA LYS A 16 26.27 -8.49 -5.61
C LYS A 16 25.93 -7.50 -6.75
N ALA A 17 26.25 -7.87 -7.99
CA ALA A 17 25.90 -7.14 -9.20
C ALA A 17 24.39 -7.07 -9.49
N GLN A 18 23.64 -8.15 -9.24
CA GLN A 18 22.21 -8.24 -9.52
C GLN A 18 21.35 -7.39 -8.57
N PHE A 19 21.72 -7.37 -7.28
CA PHE A 19 21.08 -6.49 -6.31
C PHE A 19 21.21 -5.01 -6.71
N ARG A 20 22.41 -4.60 -7.16
CA ARG A 20 22.63 -3.25 -7.68
C ARG A 20 21.80 -2.94 -8.93
N ALA A 21 21.60 -3.93 -9.81
CA ALA A 21 20.76 -3.77 -10.99
C ALA A 21 19.28 -3.57 -10.61
N LYS A 22 18.72 -4.41 -9.72
CA LYS A 22 17.34 -4.29 -9.21
C LYS A 22 17.10 -2.97 -8.47
N MET A 23 18.03 -2.55 -7.61
CA MET A 23 17.93 -1.26 -6.91
C MET A 23 17.91 -0.08 -7.89
N ARG A 24 18.70 -0.13 -8.97
CA ARG A 24 18.67 0.90 -10.02
C ARG A 24 17.36 0.90 -10.79
N GLU A 25 16.77 -0.27 -11.04
CA GLU A 25 15.46 -0.40 -11.69
C GLU A 25 14.36 0.21 -10.81
N TRP A 26 14.30 -0.16 -9.53
CA TRP A 26 13.33 0.42 -8.57
C TRP A 26 13.50 1.93 -8.41
N TYR A 27 14.73 2.42 -8.40
CA TYR A 27 15.00 3.85 -8.36
C TYR A 27 14.43 4.59 -9.58
N ARG A 28 14.54 3.99 -10.79
CA ARG A 28 13.95 4.55 -12.01
C ARG A 28 12.43 4.58 -11.94
N VAL A 29 11.80 3.50 -11.47
CA VAL A 29 10.34 3.45 -11.29
C VAL A 29 9.85 4.49 -10.27
N MET A 30 10.53 4.61 -9.13
CA MET A 30 10.21 5.63 -8.13
C MET A 30 10.41 7.05 -8.67
N LYS A 31 11.39 7.27 -9.56
CA LYS A 31 11.61 8.56 -10.23
C LYS A 31 10.55 8.86 -11.30
N LEU A 32 9.93 7.84 -11.88
CA LEU A 32 8.80 7.97 -12.81
C LEU A 32 7.48 8.28 -12.08
N ALA A 33 7.38 7.96 -10.78
CA ALA A 33 6.18 8.26 -10.00
C ALA A 33 5.93 9.78 -9.92
N ARG A 34 4.71 10.19 -10.28
CA ARG A 34 4.27 11.58 -10.24
C ARG A 34 3.98 12.00 -8.79
N LYS A 35 4.59 13.10 -8.33
CA LYS A 35 4.18 13.73 -7.06
C LYS A 35 2.73 14.25 -7.18
N PRO A 36 1.81 13.85 -6.28
CA PRO A 36 0.42 14.28 -6.36
C PRO A 36 0.29 15.79 -6.16
N ARG A 37 -0.64 16.42 -6.87
CA ARG A 37 -0.98 17.84 -6.62
C ARG A 37 -1.72 17.96 -5.29
N ARG A 38 -1.61 19.10 -4.61
CA ARG A 38 -2.32 19.38 -3.34
C ARG A 38 -3.83 19.09 -3.43
N ASN A 39 -4.47 19.49 -4.53
CA ASN A 39 -5.91 19.28 -4.72
C ASN A 39 -6.28 17.80 -4.83
N GLU A 40 -5.51 17.01 -5.59
CA GLU A 40 -5.71 15.56 -5.73
C GLU A 40 -5.53 14.86 -4.38
N PHE A 41 -4.47 15.22 -3.65
CA PHE A 41 -4.21 14.67 -2.32
C PHE A 41 -5.36 14.96 -1.35
N ILE A 42 -5.83 16.21 -1.30
CA ILE A 42 -6.93 16.61 -0.41
C ILE A 42 -8.23 15.88 -0.78
N ASN A 43 -8.52 15.70 -2.07
CA ASN A 43 -9.72 14.99 -2.51
C ASN A 43 -9.70 13.53 -2.07
N VAL A 44 -8.58 12.83 -2.27
CA VAL A 44 -8.41 11.45 -1.81
C VAL A 44 -8.50 11.38 -0.29
N ALA A 45 -7.81 12.28 0.42
CA ALA A 45 -7.82 12.32 1.88
C ALA A 45 -9.23 12.54 2.46
N LYS A 46 -10.07 13.38 1.82
CA LYS A 46 -11.47 13.58 2.22
C LYS A 46 -12.29 12.30 2.10
N ILE A 47 -12.18 11.60 0.97
CA ILE A 47 -12.93 10.37 0.71
C ILE A 47 -12.47 9.25 1.64
N THR A 48 -11.15 9.06 1.79
CA THR A 48 -10.59 8.05 2.70
C THR A 48 -10.90 8.36 4.16
N GLY A 49 -10.83 9.63 4.57
CA GLY A 49 -11.18 10.08 5.91
C GLY A 49 -12.64 9.81 6.24
N LEU A 50 -13.56 10.07 5.29
CA LEU A 50 -14.97 9.73 5.45
C LEU A 50 -15.17 8.21 5.59
N GLY A 51 -14.48 7.41 4.79
CA GLY A 51 -14.55 5.95 4.87
C GLY A 51 -14.09 5.39 6.22
N ILE A 52 -12.96 5.88 6.75
CA ILE A 52 -12.46 5.49 8.07
C ILE A 52 -13.45 5.86 9.17
N LEU A 53 -14.05 7.05 9.09
CA LEU A 53 -15.02 7.51 10.08
C LEU A 53 -16.25 6.61 10.09
N VAL A 54 -16.80 6.28 8.93
CA VAL A 54 -17.97 5.39 8.81
C VAL A 54 -17.68 4.00 9.38
N VAL A 55 -16.58 3.38 8.95
CA VAL A 55 -16.22 2.01 9.41
C VAL A 55 -15.86 2.01 10.90
N GLY A 56 -15.12 3.02 11.36
CA GLY A 56 -14.77 3.19 12.77
C GLY A 56 -16.00 3.43 13.65
N PHE A 57 -16.95 4.23 13.19
CA PHE A 57 -18.20 4.48 13.90
C PHE A 57 -19.07 3.22 13.97
N LEU A 58 -19.17 2.46 12.87
CA LEU A 58 -19.93 1.21 12.86
C LEU A 58 -19.34 0.20 13.87
N GLY A 59 -18.01 0.03 13.87
CA GLY A 59 -17.33 -0.82 14.85
C GLY A 59 -17.48 -0.31 16.29
N PHE A 60 -17.46 1.01 16.48
CA PHE A 60 -17.67 1.64 17.79
C PHE A 60 -19.07 1.36 18.33
N ILE A 61 -20.12 1.49 17.53
CA ILE A 61 -21.50 1.21 17.94
C ILE A 61 -21.66 -0.25 18.36
N ILE A 62 -21.12 -1.20 17.59
CA ILE A 62 -21.18 -2.64 17.94
C ILE A 62 -20.50 -2.89 19.29
N LYS A 63 -19.31 -2.32 19.50
CA LYS A 63 -18.57 -2.47 20.76
C LYS A 63 -19.31 -1.85 21.94
N LEU A 64 -19.90 -0.67 21.72
CA LEU A 64 -20.64 0.07 22.72
C LEU A 64 -21.89 -0.71 23.16
N VAL A 65 -22.67 -1.22 22.21
CA VAL A 65 -23.84 -2.07 22.51
C VAL A 65 -23.44 -3.34 23.24
N SER A 66 -22.38 -4.03 22.78
CA SER A 66 -21.87 -5.24 23.43
C SER A 66 -21.41 -4.98 24.87
N TYR A 67 -20.75 -3.83 25.11
CA TYR A 67 -20.30 -3.43 26.44
C TYR A 67 -21.48 -3.18 27.39
N TYR A 68 -22.48 -2.40 26.97
CA TYR A 68 -23.66 -2.15 27.80
C TYR A 68 -24.49 -3.41 28.04
N ALA A 69 -24.65 -4.28 27.03
CA ALA A 69 -25.31 -5.57 27.21
C ALA A 69 -24.60 -6.43 28.27
N THR A 70 -23.27 -6.46 28.24
CA THR A 70 -22.48 -7.20 29.25
C THR A 70 -22.62 -6.59 30.64
N LEU A 71 -22.69 -5.26 30.74
CA LEU A 71 -22.85 -4.55 32.01
C LEU A 71 -24.22 -4.80 32.67
N ILE A 72 -25.27 -5.02 31.87
CA ILE A 72 -26.63 -5.31 32.38
C ILE A 72 -26.77 -6.78 32.77
N VAL A 73 -26.11 -7.69 32.03
CA VAL A 73 -26.18 -9.14 32.27
C VAL A 73 -25.35 -9.58 33.48
N LYS A 74 -24.37 -8.78 33.89
CA LYS A 74 -23.49 -9.05 35.03
C LYS A 74 -23.93 -8.28 36.27
#